data_AF-A0A2A4VPA2-F1
#
_entry.id   AF-A0A2A4VPA2-F1
#
_cell.length_a   1.000
_cell.length_b   1.000
_cell.length_c   1.000
_cell.angle_alpha   90.00
_cell.angle_beta   90.00
_cell.angle_gamma   90.00
#
_symmetry.space_group_name_H-M   'P 1'
#
loop_
_entity.id
_entity.type
_entity.pdbx_description
1 polymer ?
#
loop_
_entity_poly.entity_id
_entity_poly.type
_entity_poly.pdbx_seq_one_letter_code
_entity_poly.pdbx_strand_id
1 'polypeptide(L)'
;MVLDQSNTMILSNQAIATITSLTLKARKNIGVFKVADIIIDHQYACEFFTQAILSGDDELVSLTIEANKELNIEKNLINALSDYLHEMQLQSKSINFIKSSKYLLRELAKHLYGVKLEDVAYRQATNEFLLEMDEQDKAFGLNLVRSFHPCWKKTNDILADGNKDQPLDGNAHKKDLIQLWGGIDDAFVTTIEESQLSRYLADVQRIGVLDEEVQLRMKIAKVIIIKQRQHTKTSIGYRNNINEIQHYFSNARLLDYFLSVSREFYSVWLDSKITASDR
;
A
#
# COMPACT_ATOMS: atom_id res chain seq x y z
N MET A 1 16.20 16.02 32.16
CA MET A 1 15.55 17.10 31.40
C MET A 1 16.43 17.40 30.21
N VAL A 2 16.27 16.61 29.15
CA VAL A 2 17.01 16.78 27.89
C VAL A 2 16.04 17.49 26.97
N LEU A 3 16.33 18.75 26.68
CA LEU A 3 15.70 19.51 25.62
C LEU A 3 16.15 18.85 24.32
N ASP A 4 15.29 18.00 23.75
CA ASP A 4 15.55 17.42 22.45
C ASP A 4 15.38 18.52 21.39
N GLN A 5 16.38 18.59 20.52
CA GLN A 5 16.61 19.70 19.62
C GLN A 5 15.59 19.65 18.50
N SER A 6 14.83 20.74 18.35
CA SER A 6 13.98 20.98 17.20
C SER A 6 14.77 20.71 15.92
N ASN A 7 14.37 19.69 15.18
CA ASN A 7 14.80 19.44 13.81
C ASN A 7 14.40 20.65 12.95
N THR A 8 15.21 21.69 12.90
CA THR A 8 15.03 22.80 11.95
C THR A 8 15.27 22.27 10.55
N MET A 9 14.18 22.04 9.82
CA MET A 9 14.17 21.74 8.40
C MET A 9 14.88 22.87 7.65
N ILE A 10 16.08 22.63 7.12
CA ILE A 10 16.80 23.61 6.30
C ILE A 10 16.21 23.54 4.89
N LEU A 11 15.20 24.39 4.62
CA LEU A 11 14.62 24.53 3.29
C LEU A 11 15.52 25.36 2.38
N SER A 12 15.61 24.96 1.10
CA SER A 12 16.35 25.72 0.09
C SER A 12 15.67 27.07 -0.17
N ASN A 13 16.44 28.10 -0.57
CA ASN A 13 15.86 29.38 -1.01
C ASN A 13 14.87 29.21 -2.18
N GLN A 14 15.09 28.18 -2.99
CA GLN A 14 14.21 27.80 -4.08
C GLN A 14 12.88 27.23 -3.55
N ALA A 15 12.91 26.33 -2.55
CA ALA A 15 11.70 25.81 -1.91
C ALA A 15 10.85 26.92 -1.28
N ILE A 16 11.48 27.88 -0.61
CA ILE A 16 10.79 29.05 -0.01
C ILE A 16 10.13 29.91 -1.11
N ALA A 17 10.82 30.13 -2.24
CA ALA A 17 10.26 30.86 -3.37
C ALA A 17 9.09 30.12 -4.02
N THR A 18 9.17 28.80 -4.18
CA THR A 18 8.10 27.96 -4.72
C THR A 18 6.88 27.95 -3.81
N ILE A 19 7.04 27.79 -2.49
CA ILE A 19 5.94 27.85 -1.51
C ILE A 19 5.29 29.24 -1.47
N THR A 20 6.09 30.30 -1.60
CA THR A 20 5.58 31.68 -1.66
C THR A 20 4.75 31.91 -2.93
N SER A 21 5.22 31.41 -4.07
CA SER A 21 4.49 31.50 -5.35
C SER A 21 3.20 30.68 -5.31
N LEU A 22 3.27 29.49 -4.71
CA LEU A 22 2.15 28.60 -4.47
C LEU A 22 1.08 29.25 -3.59
N THR A 23 1.45 29.85 -2.46
CA THR A 23 0.50 30.53 -1.55
C THR A 23 -0.14 31.77 -2.19
N LEU A 24 0.59 32.51 -3.03
CA LEU A 24 0.05 33.63 -3.79
C LEU A 24 -1.01 33.18 -4.82
N LYS A 25 -0.76 32.08 -5.54
CA LYS A 25 -1.73 31.50 -6.48
C LYS A 25 -2.93 30.91 -5.73
N ALA A 26 -2.68 30.17 -4.65
CA ALA A 26 -3.71 29.57 -3.81
C ALA A 26 -4.70 30.58 -3.25
N ARG A 27 -4.26 31.82 -2.96
CA ARG A 27 -5.14 32.91 -2.48
C ARG A 27 -6.39 33.11 -3.33
N LYS A 28 -6.30 32.95 -4.65
CA LYS A 28 -7.42 33.14 -5.57
C LYS A 28 -8.34 31.92 -5.67
N ASN A 29 -7.83 30.73 -5.41
CA ASN A 29 -8.51 29.47 -5.68
C ASN A 29 -9.03 28.76 -4.42
N ILE A 30 -8.30 28.85 -3.30
CA ILE A 30 -8.59 28.10 -2.06
C ILE A 30 -8.50 28.95 -0.78
N GLY A 31 -8.08 30.21 -0.87
CA GLY A 31 -8.05 31.15 0.26
C GLY A 31 -6.65 31.44 0.81
N VAL A 32 -6.57 32.12 1.94
CA VAL A 32 -5.30 32.63 2.51
C VAL A 32 -4.68 31.60 3.44
N PHE A 33 -3.44 31.21 3.14
CA PHE A 33 -2.61 30.34 3.98
C PHE A 33 -1.31 31.07 4.33
N LYS A 34 -0.81 30.89 5.56
CA LYS A 34 0.46 31.48 5.97
C LYS A 34 1.60 30.54 5.64
N VAL A 35 2.60 31.04 4.93
CA VAL A 35 3.82 30.29 4.56
C VAL A 35 4.53 29.75 5.81
N ALA A 36 4.59 30.53 6.89
CA ALA A 36 5.20 30.09 8.14
C ALA A 36 4.49 28.85 8.73
N ASP A 37 3.16 28.84 8.71
CA ASP A 37 2.36 27.74 9.26
C ASP A 37 2.51 26.47 8.38
N ILE A 38 2.64 26.62 7.06
CA ILE A 38 2.91 25.50 6.13
C ILE A 38 4.29 24.87 6.39
N ILE A 39 5.28 25.67 6.79
CA ILE A 39 6.63 25.15 7.04
C ILE A 39 6.73 24.46 8.42
N ILE A 40 5.97 24.94 9.40
CA ILE A 40 6.09 24.50 10.80
C ILE A 40 5.13 23.35 11.13
N ASP A 41 3.93 23.36 10.55
CA ASP A 41 2.86 22.41 10.87
C ASP A 41 2.59 21.48 9.68
N HIS A 42 3.01 20.22 9.81
CA HIS A 42 2.83 19.20 8.77
C HIS A 42 1.36 18.89 8.48
N GLN A 43 0.48 18.98 9.47
CA GLN A 43 -0.94 18.71 9.27
C GLN A 43 -1.56 19.87 8.49
N TYR A 44 -1.27 21.11 8.89
CA TYR A 44 -1.70 22.30 8.18
C TYR A 44 -1.19 22.34 6.72
N ALA A 45 0.07 21.93 6.50
CA ALA A 45 0.66 21.81 5.18
C ALA A 45 -0.02 20.73 4.33
N CYS A 46 -0.34 19.57 4.92
CA CYS A 46 -1.08 18.52 4.24
C CYS A 46 -2.48 19.01 3.83
N GLU A 47 -3.21 19.66 4.75
CA GLU A 47 -4.52 20.23 4.45
C GLU A 47 -4.47 21.28 3.32
N PHE A 48 -3.43 22.10 3.31
CA PHE A 48 -3.17 23.06 2.24
C PHE A 48 -2.93 22.37 0.90
N PHE A 49 -2.03 21.39 0.84
CA PHE A 49 -1.73 20.65 -0.38
C PHE A 49 -2.93 19.86 -0.90
N THR A 50 -3.68 19.20 -0.02
CA THR A 50 -4.93 18.53 -0.39
C THR A 50 -5.91 19.50 -1.04
N GLN A 51 -6.11 20.69 -0.46
CA GLN A 51 -6.99 21.70 -1.05
C GLN A 51 -6.47 22.22 -2.39
N ALA A 52 -5.16 22.44 -2.51
CA ALA A 52 -4.54 22.93 -3.72
C ALA A 52 -4.66 21.92 -4.88
N ILE A 53 -4.44 20.62 -4.62
CA ILE A 53 -4.67 19.55 -5.60
C ILE A 53 -6.14 19.51 -6.01
N LEU A 54 -7.06 19.48 -5.03
CA LEU A 54 -8.48 19.33 -5.29
C LEU A 54 -9.12 20.59 -5.92
N SER A 55 -8.42 21.72 -5.97
CA SER A 55 -8.87 22.92 -6.70
C SER A 55 -9.14 22.62 -8.18
N GLY A 56 -8.32 21.77 -8.81
CA GLY A 56 -8.37 21.45 -10.24
C GLY A 56 -7.82 22.55 -11.15
N ASP A 57 -7.07 23.52 -10.61
CA ASP A 57 -6.26 24.46 -11.39
C ASP A 57 -4.90 23.83 -11.69
N ASP A 58 -4.61 23.56 -12.97
CA ASP A 58 -3.44 22.77 -13.40
C ASP A 58 -2.10 23.40 -12.95
N GLU A 59 -2.02 24.73 -12.95
CA GLU A 59 -0.85 25.47 -12.49
C GLU A 59 -0.67 25.32 -10.98
N LEU A 60 -1.75 25.44 -10.21
CA LEU A 60 -1.75 25.26 -8.76
C LEU A 60 -1.42 23.81 -8.36
N VAL A 61 -1.93 22.83 -9.09
CA VAL A 61 -1.58 21.40 -8.91
C VAL A 61 -0.08 21.19 -9.16
N SER A 62 0.46 21.73 -10.25
CA SER A 62 1.87 21.58 -10.61
C SER A 62 2.80 22.20 -9.56
N LEU A 63 2.50 23.42 -9.12
CA LEU A 63 3.23 24.11 -8.05
C LEU A 63 3.14 23.36 -6.71
N THR A 64 2.01 22.72 -6.44
CA THR A 64 1.81 21.91 -5.22
C THR A 64 2.69 20.67 -5.24
N ILE A 65 2.75 19.95 -6.36
CA ILE A 65 3.62 18.78 -6.52
C ILE A 65 5.09 19.19 -6.39
N GLU A 66 5.48 20.31 -7.00
CA GLU A 66 6.85 20.83 -6.91
C GLU A 66 7.22 21.21 -5.47
N ALA A 67 6.37 21.98 -4.78
CA ALA A 67 6.60 22.35 -3.39
C ALA A 67 6.66 21.12 -2.46
N ASN A 68 5.83 20.10 -2.72
CA ASN A 68 5.81 18.90 -1.89
C ASN A 68 6.98 17.94 -2.17
N LYS A 69 7.69 18.07 -3.29
CA LYS A 69 8.97 17.35 -3.48
C LYS A 69 10.03 17.80 -2.48
N GLU A 70 10.05 19.08 -2.16
CA GLU A 70 10.99 19.68 -1.23
C GLU A 70 10.58 19.46 0.24
N LEU A 71 9.27 19.56 0.52
CA LEU A 71 8.74 19.42 1.88
C LEU A 71 8.51 17.96 2.30
N ASN A 72 8.28 17.06 1.34
CA ASN A 72 8.04 15.64 1.58
C ASN A 72 6.91 15.35 2.60
N ILE A 73 5.87 16.19 2.61
CA ILE A 73 4.74 16.08 3.52
C ILE A 73 3.66 15.22 2.86
N GLU A 74 3.40 14.05 3.44
CA GLU A 74 2.38 13.11 2.94
C GLU A 74 2.44 12.91 1.42
N LYS A 75 3.68 12.84 0.89
CA LYS A 75 3.97 12.80 -0.55
C LYS A 75 3.11 11.77 -1.30
N ASN A 76 2.84 10.64 -0.66
CA ASN A 76 2.04 9.55 -1.22
C ASN A 76 0.57 9.97 -1.38
N LEU A 77 -0.02 10.54 -0.34
CA LEU A 77 -1.38 11.05 -0.38
C LEU A 77 -1.55 12.14 -1.44
N ILE A 78 -0.63 13.11 -1.48
CA ILE A 78 -0.71 14.23 -2.41
C ILE A 78 -0.59 13.76 -3.87
N ASN A 79 0.34 12.86 -4.16
CA ASN A 79 0.49 12.29 -5.51
C ASN A 79 -0.71 11.40 -5.89
N ALA A 80 -1.21 10.57 -4.96
CA ALA A 80 -2.38 9.73 -5.21
C ALA A 80 -3.64 10.56 -5.51
N LEU A 81 -3.85 11.66 -4.77
CA LEU A 81 -4.93 12.60 -5.03
C LEU A 81 -4.81 13.26 -6.40
N SER A 82 -3.60 13.64 -6.80
CA SER A 82 -3.34 14.23 -8.11
C SER A 82 -3.64 13.25 -9.25
N ASP A 83 -3.12 12.02 -9.16
CA ASP A 83 -3.33 10.96 -10.14
C ASP A 83 -4.83 10.66 -10.29
N TYR A 84 -5.53 10.51 -9.17
CA TYR A 84 -6.96 10.20 -9.18
C TYR A 84 -7.80 11.34 -9.77
N LEU A 85 -7.48 12.60 -9.46
CA LEU A 85 -8.18 13.74 -10.03
C LEU A 85 -8.00 13.83 -11.55
N HIS A 86 -6.79 13.57 -12.03
CA HIS A 86 -6.49 13.54 -13.45
C HIS A 86 -7.25 12.40 -14.17
N GLU A 87 -7.29 11.20 -13.58
CA GLU A 87 -8.09 10.07 -14.11
C GLU A 87 -9.59 10.40 -14.16
N MET A 88 -10.11 11.09 -13.13
CA MET A 88 -11.50 11.53 -13.09
C MET A 88 -11.84 12.54 -14.19
N GLN A 89 -10.92 13.46 -14.49
CA GLN A 89 -11.08 14.45 -15.57
C GLN A 89 -11.06 13.78 -16.95
N LEU A 90 -10.17 12.82 -17.17
CA LEU A 90 -10.08 12.05 -18.42
C LEU A 90 -11.34 11.21 -18.69
N GLN A 91 -11.93 10.63 -17.65
CA GLN A 91 -13.14 9.82 -17.77
C GLN A 91 -14.41 10.63 -18.08
N SER A 92 -14.30 11.95 -18.32
CA SER A 92 -15.43 12.84 -18.69
C SER A 92 -16.63 12.72 -17.74
N LYS A 93 -16.35 12.53 -16.44
CA LYS A 93 -17.41 12.40 -15.43
C LYS A 93 -18.15 13.73 -15.28
N SER A 94 -19.42 13.64 -14.88
CA SER A 94 -20.25 14.83 -14.63
C SER A 94 -19.56 15.80 -13.65
N ILE A 95 -19.69 17.10 -13.91
CA ILE A 95 -19.17 18.18 -13.04
C ILE A 95 -19.66 18.00 -11.59
N ASN A 96 -20.90 17.56 -11.41
CA ASN A 96 -21.46 17.30 -10.07
C ASN A 96 -20.77 16.12 -9.38
N PHE A 97 -20.47 15.05 -10.13
CA PHE A 97 -19.71 13.91 -9.61
C PHE A 97 -18.30 14.35 -9.16
N ILE A 98 -17.62 15.16 -9.97
CA ILE A 98 -16.28 15.67 -9.66
C ILE A 98 -16.33 16.54 -8.40
N LYS A 99 -17.32 17.43 -8.29
CA LYS A 99 -17.49 18.30 -7.12
C LYS A 99 -17.74 17.50 -5.83
N SER A 100 -18.66 16.53 -5.85
CA SER A 100 -18.93 15.68 -4.69
C SER A 100 -17.73 14.81 -4.32
N SER A 101 -17.01 14.29 -5.31
CA SER A 101 -15.79 13.51 -5.09
C SER A 101 -14.69 14.36 -4.46
N LYS A 102 -14.47 15.59 -4.93
CA LYS A 102 -13.49 16.52 -4.33
C LYS A 102 -13.79 16.79 -2.86
N TYR A 103 -15.06 16.99 -2.51
CA TYR A 103 -15.45 17.19 -1.12
C TYR A 103 -15.10 15.96 -0.26
N LEU A 104 -15.52 14.77 -0.68
CA LEU A 104 -15.27 13.55 0.08
C LEU A 104 -13.78 13.16 0.11
N LEU A 105 -13.02 13.42 -0.96
CA LEU A 105 -11.56 13.20 -0.98
C LEU A 105 -10.84 14.12 0.02
N ARG A 106 -11.33 15.34 0.22
CA ARG A 106 -10.80 16.26 1.24
C ARG A 106 -11.00 15.71 2.65
N GLU A 107 -12.18 15.16 2.93
CA GLU A 107 -12.46 14.56 4.23
C GLU A 107 -11.67 13.24 4.41
N LEU A 108 -11.66 12.39 3.39
CA LEU A 108 -10.87 11.15 3.38
C LEU A 108 -9.38 11.42 3.63
N ALA A 109 -8.81 12.49 3.06
CA ALA A 109 -7.41 12.87 3.26
C ALA A 109 -7.07 13.13 4.74
N LYS A 110 -8.03 13.63 5.55
CA LYS A 110 -7.82 13.82 6.99
C LYS A 110 -7.67 12.48 7.71
N HIS A 111 -8.46 11.47 7.33
CA HIS A 111 -8.35 10.13 7.88
C HIS A 111 -7.11 9.38 7.38
N LEU A 112 -6.58 9.73 6.20
CA LEU A 112 -5.38 9.13 5.63
C LEU A 112 -4.08 9.82 6.07
N TYR A 113 -4.16 10.98 6.73
CA TYR A 113 -3.00 11.68 7.27
C TYR A 113 -2.24 10.83 8.29
N GLY A 114 -0.94 10.63 8.11
CA GLY A 114 -0.11 9.80 8.98
C GLY A 114 -0.43 8.29 8.91
N VAL A 115 -1.30 7.85 8.01
CA VAL A 115 -1.66 6.44 7.87
C VAL A 115 -0.55 5.69 7.15
N LYS A 116 -0.16 4.55 7.72
CA LYS A 116 0.83 3.66 7.12
C LYS A 116 0.39 3.20 5.73
N LEU A 117 1.35 3.00 4.84
CA LEU A 117 1.14 2.59 3.45
C LEU A 117 0.83 1.10 3.32
N GLU A 118 -0.13 0.61 4.12
CA GLU A 118 -0.52 -0.79 4.21
C GLU A 118 -2.01 -0.92 3.90
N ASP A 119 -2.39 -1.96 3.15
CA ASP A 119 -3.81 -2.23 2.81
C ASP A 119 -4.71 -2.36 4.04
N VAL A 120 -4.17 -2.79 5.18
CA VAL A 120 -4.91 -2.87 6.45
C VAL A 120 -5.15 -1.48 7.03
N ALA A 121 -4.11 -0.65 7.07
CA ALA A 121 -4.17 0.70 7.60
C ALA A 121 -5.08 1.59 6.75
N TYR A 122 -4.99 1.48 5.42
CA TYR A 122 -5.91 2.16 4.49
C TYR A 122 -7.38 1.75 4.74
N ARG A 123 -7.66 0.44 4.83
CA ARG A 123 -9.02 -0.05 5.09
C ARG A 123 -9.56 0.45 6.42
N GLN A 124 -8.75 0.44 7.46
CA GLN A 124 -9.15 0.95 8.77
C GLN A 124 -9.52 2.43 8.71
N ALA A 125 -8.63 3.27 8.15
CA ALA A 125 -8.88 4.70 7.98
C ALA A 125 -10.13 4.98 7.14
N THR A 126 -10.35 4.21 6.07
CA THR A 126 -11.53 4.37 5.22
C THR A 126 -12.82 3.89 5.89
N ASN A 127 -12.75 2.88 6.76
CA ASN A 127 -13.90 2.44 7.54
C ASN A 127 -14.30 3.51 8.56
N GLU A 128 -13.33 4.13 9.23
CA GLU A 128 -13.56 5.25 10.15
C GLU A 128 -14.22 6.43 9.42
N PHE A 129 -13.68 6.82 8.26
CA PHE A 129 -14.30 7.82 7.37
C PHE A 129 -15.76 7.46 7.00
N LEU A 130 -16.03 6.22 6.59
CA LEU A 130 -17.37 5.79 6.17
C LEU A 130 -18.37 5.71 7.34
N LEU A 131 -17.90 5.55 8.58
CA LEU A 131 -18.76 5.54 9.78
C LEU A 131 -19.28 6.94 10.12
N GLU A 132 -18.51 7.99 9.80
CA GLU A 132 -18.88 9.39 10.02
C GLU A 132 -19.80 9.96 8.93
N MET A 133 -19.98 9.24 7.82
CA MET A 133 -20.84 9.66 6.71
C MET A 133 -22.32 9.39 6.97
N ASP A 134 -23.16 10.28 6.45
CA ASP A 134 -24.60 10.09 6.39
C ASP A 134 -24.97 8.85 5.54
N GLU A 135 -26.02 8.14 5.95
CA GLU A 135 -26.43 6.88 5.32
C GLU A 135 -26.73 7.04 3.82
N GLN A 136 -27.21 8.22 3.41
CA GLN A 136 -27.52 8.54 2.01
C GLN A 136 -26.26 8.64 1.14
N ASP A 137 -25.12 9.02 1.72
CA ASP A 137 -23.87 9.24 0.99
C ASP A 137 -22.89 8.06 1.11
N LYS A 138 -23.10 7.14 2.06
CA LYS A 138 -22.22 5.98 2.29
C LYS A 138 -21.98 5.13 1.05
N ALA A 139 -23.00 4.89 0.23
CA ALA A 139 -22.85 4.10 -1.00
C ALA A 139 -21.93 4.80 -2.01
N PHE A 140 -22.04 6.13 -2.13
CA PHE A 140 -21.18 6.92 -2.98
C PHE A 140 -19.75 6.99 -2.41
N GLY A 141 -19.60 7.26 -1.12
CA GLY A 141 -18.31 7.26 -0.41
C GLY A 141 -17.57 5.94 -0.52
N LEU A 142 -18.27 4.81 -0.38
CA LEU A 142 -17.67 3.48 -0.51
C LEU A 142 -17.13 3.23 -1.93
N ASN A 143 -17.87 3.64 -2.95
CA ASN A 143 -17.42 3.53 -4.34
C ASN A 143 -16.23 4.47 -4.62
N LEU A 144 -16.25 5.67 -4.06
CA LEU A 144 -15.15 6.62 -4.14
C LEU A 144 -13.87 6.02 -3.52
N VAL A 145 -13.92 5.56 -2.28
CA VAL A 145 -12.80 4.90 -1.58
C VAL A 145 -12.25 3.74 -2.40
N ARG A 146 -13.12 2.84 -2.88
CA ARG A 146 -12.69 1.68 -3.69
C ARG A 146 -12.01 2.08 -4.99
N SER A 147 -12.50 3.13 -5.64
CA SER A 147 -11.91 3.62 -6.88
C SER A 147 -10.65 4.46 -6.67
N PHE A 148 -10.46 5.05 -5.49
CA PHE A 148 -9.25 5.78 -5.10
C PHE A 148 -8.10 4.85 -4.70
N HIS A 149 -8.40 3.68 -4.12
CA HIS A 149 -7.42 2.72 -3.63
C HIS A 149 -6.30 2.35 -4.64
N PRO A 150 -6.56 2.10 -5.93
CA PRO A 150 -5.51 1.85 -6.91
C PRO A 150 -4.49 2.99 -7.03
N CYS A 151 -4.93 4.25 -7.00
CA CYS A 151 -4.04 5.41 -7.05
C CYS A 151 -3.19 5.50 -5.78
N TRP A 152 -3.82 5.31 -4.60
CA TRP A 152 -3.12 5.22 -3.32
C TRP A 152 -2.02 4.14 -3.34
N LYS A 153 -2.35 2.96 -3.85
CA LYS A 153 -1.41 1.83 -3.95
C LYS A 153 -0.30 2.06 -4.97
N LYS A 154 -0.62 2.59 -6.15
CA LYS A 154 0.34 2.85 -7.24
C LYS A 154 1.44 3.82 -6.81
N THR A 155 1.08 4.87 -6.08
CA THR A 155 2.07 5.83 -5.56
C THR A 155 3.02 5.16 -4.55
N ASN A 156 2.56 4.14 -3.83
CA ASN A 156 3.39 3.35 -2.91
C ASN A 156 4.38 2.45 -3.68
N ASP A 157 3.93 1.82 -4.75
CA ASP A 157 4.77 0.94 -5.57
C ASP A 157 5.86 1.74 -6.33
N ILE A 158 5.52 2.93 -6.85
CA ILE A 158 6.47 3.81 -7.56
C ILE A 158 7.58 4.33 -6.64
N LEU A 159 7.30 4.59 -5.35
CA LEU A 159 8.32 5.03 -4.39
C LEU A 159 9.09 3.88 -3.74
N ALA A 160 8.52 2.67 -3.70
CA ALA A 160 9.29 1.44 -3.44
C ALA A 160 10.32 1.17 -4.56
N ASP A 161 10.03 1.58 -5.80
CA ASP A 161 10.97 1.55 -6.93
C ASP A 161 11.91 2.79 -6.97
N GLY A 162 11.43 3.96 -6.56
CA GLY A 162 12.18 5.23 -6.56
C GLY A 162 13.15 5.43 -5.39
N ASN A 163 13.08 4.60 -4.34
CA ASN A 163 14.07 4.55 -3.26
C ASN A 163 15.21 3.53 -3.53
N LYS A 164 15.34 3.01 -4.77
CA LYS A 164 16.44 2.13 -5.18
C LYS A 164 17.81 2.81 -5.37
N ASP A 165 17.94 4.09 -5.02
CA ASP A 165 19.24 4.78 -4.96
C ASP A 165 19.86 4.79 -3.55
N GLN A 166 19.26 4.12 -2.56
CA GLN A 166 20.01 3.61 -1.43
C GLN A 166 20.26 2.11 -1.62
N PRO A 167 21.52 1.64 -1.60
CA PRO A 167 21.82 0.22 -1.67
C PRO A 167 21.49 -0.41 -0.31
N LEU A 168 20.19 -0.58 -0.02
CA LEU A 168 19.75 -1.61 0.88
C LEU A 168 19.71 -2.90 0.06
N ASP A 169 20.44 -3.88 0.56
CA ASP A 169 20.85 -5.12 -0.07
C ASP A 169 19.66 -6.00 -0.56
N GLY A 170 19.00 -5.57 -1.64
CA GLY A 170 18.01 -6.38 -2.37
C GLY A 170 18.62 -7.61 -3.06
N ASN A 171 19.96 -7.71 -3.06
CA ASN A 171 20.67 -8.91 -3.48
C ASN A 171 20.69 -9.98 -2.38
N ALA A 172 20.74 -9.64 -1.09
CA ALA A 172 20.72 -10.63 0.00
C ALA A 172 19.40 -11.40 0.05
N HIS A 173 18.25 -10.72 0.10
CA HIS A 173 16.96 -11.40 0.24
C HIS A 173 16.54 -12.18 -1.02
N LYS A 174 16.93 -11.71 -2.21
CA LYS A 174 16.73 -12.45 -3.46
C LYS A 174 17.64 -13.67 -3.54
N LYS A 175 18.88 -13.56 -3.05
CA LYS A 175 19.83 -14.68 -2.93
C LYS A 175 19.36 -15.72 -1.91
N ASP A 176 18.77 -15.29 -0.80
CA ASP A 176 18.19 -16.17 0.22
C ASP A 176 16.99 -16.96 -0.33
N LEU A 177 16.09 -16.35 -1.11
CA LEU A 177 15.00 -17.10 -1.74
C LEU A 177 15.52 -18.01 -2.87
N ILE A 178 16.47 -17.58 -3.70
CA ILE A 178 17.05 -18.43 -4.74
C ILE A 178 17.75 -19.65 -4.10
N GLN A 179 18.45 -19.46 -2.98
CA GLN A 179 19.07 -20.53 -2.21
C GLN A 179 18.01 -21.43 -1.56
N LEU A 180 16.96 -20.86 -0.97
CA LEU A 180 15.83 -21.61 -0.43
C LEU A 180 15.14 -22.43 -1.51
N TRP A 181 14.87 -21.86 -2.69
CA TRP A 181 14.20 -22.50 -3.82
C TRP A 181 15.06 -23.60 -4.46
N GLY A 182 16.38 -23.38 -4.51
CA GLY A 182 17.36 -24.36 -5.01
C GLY A 182 17.57 -25.55 -4.07
N GLY A 183 17.44 -25.35 -2.76
CA GLY A 183 17.56 -26.39 -1.73
C GLY A 183 16.24 -26.85 -1.11
N ILE A 184 15.09 -26.42 -1.65
CA ILE A 184 13.79 -26.66 -1.01
C ILE A 184 13.44 -28.14 -0.96
N ASP A 185 13.91 -28.92 -1.92
CA ASP A 185 13.60 -30.34 -2.03
C ASP A 185 14.27 -31.12 -0.87
N ASP A 186 15.46 -30.68 -0.43
CA ASP A 186 16.21 -31.24 0.70
C ASP A 186 15.87 -30.58 2.06
N ALA A 187 15.07 -29.52 2.06
CA ALA A 187 14.77 -28.78 3.28
C ALA A 187 13.97 -29.62 4.28
N PHE A 188 14.40 -29.61 5.55
CA PHE A 188 13.78 -30.36 6.64
C PHE A 188 12.34 -29.91 6.90
N VAL A 189 11.43 -30.88 6.96
CA VAL A 189 10.00 -30.71 7.23
C VAL A 189 9.63 -31.57 8.45
N THR A 190 8.86 -31.01 9.37
CA THR A 190 8.35 -31.75 10.54
C THR A 190 7.21 -32.68 10.13
N THR A 191 6.88 -33.67 10.96
CA THR A 191 5.77 -34.61 10.68
C THR A 191 4.42 -33.92 10.48
N ILE A 192 4.16 -32.81 11.19
CA ILE A 192 2.93 -32.02 11.01
C ILE A 192 2.93 -31.33 9.64
N GLU A 193 4.04 -30.71 9.27
CA GLU A 193 4.18 -30.03 7.99
C GLU A 193 4.18 -31.01 6.81
N GLU A 194 4.74 -32.21 6.99
CA GLU A 194 4.67 -33.30 6.02
C GLU A 194 3.23 -33.76 5.82
N SER A 195 2.44 -33.88 6.89
CA SER A 195 1.01 -34.21 6.79
C SER A 195 0.20 -33.13 6.04
N GLN A 196 0.57 -31.85 6.18
CA GLN A 196 -0.03 -30.76 5.40
C GLN A 196 0.30 -30.89 3.91
N LEU A 197 1.56 -31.17 3.58
CA LEU A 197 2.00 -31.37 2.21
C LEU A 197 1.33 -32.60 1.58
N SER A 198 1.26 -33.73 2.28
CA SER A 198 0.59 -34.93 1.76
C SER A 198 -0.91 -34.71 1.52
N ARG A 199 -1.58 -33.95 2.40
CA ARG A 199 -2.98 -33.60 2.21
C ARG A 199 -3.19 -32.68 1.01
N TYR A 200 -2.34 -31.66 0.89
CA TYR A 200 -2.38 -30.76 -0.28
C TYR A 200 -2.08 -31.51 -1.58
N LEU A 201 -1.12 -32.44 -1.58
CA LEU A 201 -0.81 -33.28 -2.73
C LEU A 201 -2.03 -34.10 -3.18
N ALA A 202 -2.74 -34.71 -2.24
CA ALA A 202 -3.96 -35.46 -2.54
C ALA A 202 -5.06 -34.57 -3.15
N ASP A 203 -5.21 -33.34 -2.64
CA ASP A 203 -6.16 -32.37 -3.18
C ASP A 203 -5.79 -31.92 -4.60
N VAL A 204 -4.50 -31.66 -4.86
CA VAL A 204 -4.02 -31.26 -6.19
C VAL A 204 -4.13 -32.41 -7.20
N GLN A 205 -3.79 -33.64 -6.81
CA GLN A 205 -3.91 -34.82 -7.67
C GLN A 205 -5.37 -35.13 -8.03
N ARG A 206 -6.30 -34.90 -7.11
CA ARG A 206 -7.75 -35.07 -7.35
C ARG A 206 -8.28 -34.11 -8.42
N ILE A 207 -7.66 -32.94 -8.58
CA ILE A 207 -8.03 -31.94 -9.60
C ILE A 207 -7.53 -32.35 -11.00
N GLY A 208 -6.64 -33.35 -11.11
CA GLY A 208 -6.20 -33.91 -12.38
C GLY A 208 -5.27 -32.99 -13.18
N VAL A 209 -4.47 -32.15 -12.50
CA VAL A 209 -3.45 -31.30 -13.12
C VAL A 209 -2.23 -32.11 -13.59
N LEU A 210 -1.47 -31.54 -14.54
CA LEU A 210 -0.24 -32.14 -15.06
C LEU A 210 0.80 -32.31 -13.95
N ASP A 211 1.60 -33.38 -14.03
CA ASP A 211 2.58 -33.73 -13.00
C ASP A 211 3.60 -32.61 -12.74
N GLU A 212 4.02 -31.89 -13.79
CA GLU A 212 4.90 -30.72 -13.67
C GLU A 212 4.26 -29.57 -12.86
N GLU A 213 2.94 -29.37 -12.99
CA GLU A 213 2.21 -28.39 -12.19
C GLU A 213 2.02 -28.86 -10.75
N VAL A 214 1.81 -30.17 -10.53
CA VAL A 214 1.79 -30.76 -9.18
C VAL A 214 3.10 -30.44 -8.47
N GLN A 215 4.24 -30.73 -9.11
CA GLN A 215 5.58 -30.47 -8.55
C GLN A 215 5.77 -29.00 -8.21
N LEU A 216 5.39 -28.09 -9.12
CA LEU A 216 5.52 -26.65 -8.89
C LEU A 216 4.65 -26.15 -7.73
N ARG A 217 3.39 -26.61 -7.64
CA ARG A 217 2.47 -26.28 -6.54
C ARG A 217 2.98 -26.80 -5.21
N MET A 218 3.48 -28.03 -5.18
CA MET A 218 4.08 -28.64 -3.99
C MET A 218 5.33 -27.89 -3.51
N LYS A 219 6.17 -27.45 -4.45
CA LYS A 219 7.36 -26.65 -4.18
C LYS A 219 7.00 -25.31 -3.54
N ILE A 220 5.98 -24.62 -4.09
CA ILE A 220 5.45 -23.37 -3.53
C ILE A 220 4.88 -23.60 -2.12
N ALA A 221 4.06 -24.63 -1.91
CA ALA A 221 3.50 -24.96 -0.60
C ALA A 221 4.61 -25.20 0.44
N LYS A 222 5.68 -25.91 0.07
CA LYS A 222 6.85 -26.15 0.92
C LYS A 222 7.59 -24.86 1.29
N VAL A 223 7.75 -23.93 0.35
CA VAL A 223 8.30 -22.59 0.62
C VAL A 223 7.45 -21.83 1.64
N ILE A 224 6.12 -21.83 1.46
CA ILE A 224 5.19 -21.18 2.37
C ILE A 224 5.35 -21.74 3.78
N ILE A 225 5.37 -23.07 3.94
CA ILE A 225 5.55 -23.74 5.24
C ILE A 225 6.85 -23.30 5.92
N ILE A 226 7.97 -23.36 5.20
CA ILE A 226 9.28 -23.11 5.81
C ILE A 226 9.40 -21.66 6.26
N LYS A 227 8.96 -20.71 5.43
CA LYS A 227 8.94 -19.30 5.80
C LYS A 227 7.92 -19.01 6.91
N GLN A 228 6.80 -19.74 6.97
CA GLN A 228 5.79 -19.58 8.02
C GLN A 228 6.34 -19.77 9.44
N ARG A 229 7.44 -20.52 9.61
CA ARG A 229 8.10 -20.71 10.92
C ARG A 229 8.55 -19.40 11.57
N GLN A 230 8.82 -18.38 10.77
CA GLN A 230 9.24 -17.05 11.22
C GLN A 230 8.07 -16.15 11.62
N HIS A 231 6.83 -16.60 11.42
CA HIS A 231 5.61 -15.83 11.68
C HIS A 231 4.70 -16.53 12.68
N THR A 232 3.83 -15.74 13.33
CA THR A 232 2.81 -16.29 14.25
C THR A 232 1.87 -17.26 13.51
N LYS A 233 1.44 -18.34 14.18
CA LYS A 233 0.44 -19.30 13.65
C LYS A 233 -1.00 -18.74 13.69
N THR A 234 -1.19 -17.56 13.11
CA THR A 234 -2.47 -16.85 12.97
C THR A 234 -2.76 -16.58 11.50
N SER A 235 -4.01 -16.35 11.14
CA SER A 235 -4.37 -15.94 9.77
C SER A 235 -3.66 -14.66 9.33
N ILE A 236 -3.36 -13.77 10.27
CA ILE A 236 -2.57 -12.56 10.04
C ILE A 236 -1.10 -12.94 9.75
N GLY A 237 -0.52 -13.82 10.56
CA GLY A 237 0.84 -14.30 10.34
C GLY A 237 1.02 -15.07 9.05
N TYR A 238 0.01 -15.81 8.59
CA TYR A 238 0.02 -16.43 7.26
C TYR A 238 0.00 -15.39 6.14
N ARG A 239 -0.85 -14.37 6.25
CA ARG A 239 -0.88 -13.28 5.25
C ARG A 239 0.42 -12.50 5.20
N ASN A 240 1.04 -12.24 6.35
CA ASN A 240 2.32 -11.55 6.42
C ASN A 240 3.43 -12.37 5.73
N ASN A 241 3.44 -13.69 5.94
CA ASN A 241 4.34 -14.60 5.23
C ASN A 241 4.15 -14.55 3.71
N ILE A 242 2.91 -14.64 3.22
CA ILE A 242 2.62 -14.54 1.79
C ILE A 242 3.04 -13.18 1.24
N ASN A 243 2.78 -12.09 1.96
CA ASN A 243 3.17 -10.75 1.57
C ASN A 243 4.69 -10.61 1.46
N GLU A 244 5.45 -11.20 2.38
CA GLU A 244 6.92 -11.20 2.30
C GLU A 244 7.41 -11.97 1.07
N ILE A 245 6.86 -13.17 0.83
CA ILE A 245 7.25 -14.02 -0.30
C ILE A 245 6.92 -13.37 -1.65
N GLN A 246 5.83 -12.61 -1.74
CA GLN A 246 5.36 -12.01 -2.99
C GLN A 246 6.37 -11.00 -3.57
N HIS A 247 7.14 -10.31 -2.71
CA HIS A 247 8.13 -9.31 -3.11
C HIS A 247 9.31 -9.91 -3.88
N TYR A 248 9.45 -11.24 -3.90
CA TYR A 248 10.49 -11.92 -4.64
C TYR A 248 10.14 -12.21 -6.11
N PHE A 249 8.87 -12.05 -6.50
CA PHE A 249 8.43 -12.29 -7.86
C PHE A 249 8.47 -10.99 -8.68
N SER A 250 9.38 -10.92 -9.65
CA SER A 250 9.43 -9.81 -10.61
C SER A 250 8.48 -10.01 -11.81
N ASN A 251 7.93 -11.22 -11.98
CA ASN A 251 7.04 -11.57 -13.08
C ASN A 251 5.59 -11.67 -12.58
N ALA A 252 4.70 -10.84 -13.13
CA ALA A 252 3.29 -10.77 -12.75
C ALA A 252 2.56 -12.12 -12.88
N ARG A 253 2.84 -12.90 -13.93
CA ARG A 253 2.20 -14.21 -14.15
C ARG A 253 2.64 -15.24 -13.11
N LEU A 254 3.92 -15.20 -12.70
CA LEU A 254 4.42 -16.08 -11.63
C LEU A 254 3.91 -15.65 -10.25
N LEU A 255 3.76 -14.34 -10.03
CA LEU A 255 3.14 -13.78 -8.83
C LEU A 255 1.67 -14.22 -8.72
N ASP A 256 0.89 -14.09 -9.80
CA ASP A 256 -0.51 -14.52 -9.82
C ASP A 256 -0.64 -16.02 -9.56
N TYR A 257 0.26 -16.82 -10.13
CA TYR A 257 0.33 -18.26 -9.90
C TYR A 257 0.66 -18.59 -8.44
N PHE A 258 1.68 -17.95 -7.86
CA PHE A 258 2.03 -18.07 -6.45
C PHE A 258 0.85 -17.69 -5.54
N LEU A 259 0.20 -16.56 -5.81
CA LEU A 259 -0.95 -16.11 -5.04
C LEU A 259 -2.13 -17.09 -5.15
N SER A 260 -2.36 -17.69 -6.31
CA SER A 260 -3.37 -18.75 -6.47
C SER A 260 -3.08 -19.93 -5.56
N VAL A 261 -1.86 -20.48 -5.65
CA VAL A 261 -1.42 -21.64 -4.84
C VAL A 261 -1.48 -21.33 -3.35
N SER A 262 -1.08 -20.12 -2.94
CA SER A 262 -1.12 -19.70 -1.54
C SER A 262 -2.54 -19.65 -0.96
N ARG A 263 -3.55 -19.30 -1.77
CA ARG A 263 -4.97 -19.27 -1.36
C ARG A 263 -5.53 -20.68 -1.25
N GLU A 264 -5.21 -21.55 -2.20
CA GLU A 264 -5.60 -22.96 -2.15
C GLU A 264 -5.04 -23.64 -0.90
N PHE A 265 -3.73 -23.49 -0.67
CA PHE A 265 -3.01 -24.10 0.45
C PHE A 265 -3.45 -23.59 1.83
N TYR A 266 -4.01 -22.36 1.90
CA TYR A 266 -4.46 -21.77 3.16
C TYR A 266 -5.49 -22.64 3.90
N SER A 267 -6.38 -23.31 3.16
CA SER A 267 -7.39 -24.20 3.75
C SER A 267 -6.75 -25.38 4.49
N VAL A 268 -5.77 -26.03 3.87
CA VAL A 268 -4.99 -27.14 4.43
C VAL A 268 -4.17 -26.68 5.64
N TRP A 269 -3.56 -25.50 5.54
CA TRP A 269 -2.82 -24.90 6.64
C TRP A 269 -3.72 -24.56 7.84
N LEU A 270 -4.92 -24.02 7.60
CA LEU A 270 -5.87 -23.67 8.66
C LEU A 270 -6.35 -24.91 9.42
N ASP A 271 -6.70 -25.99 8.72
CA ASP A 271 -7.17 -27.23 9.33
C ASP A 271 -6.09 -27.90 10.21
N SER A 272 -4.83 -27.80 9.79
CA SER A 272 -3.70 -28.33 10.57
C SER A 272 -3.43 -27.57 11.87
N LYS A 273 -3.86 -26.29 11.95
CA LYS A 273 -3.81 -25.50 13.18
C LYS A 273 -4.83 -26.03 14.20
N ILE A 274 -6.00 -26.45 13.72
CA ILE A 274 -7.08 -26.96 14.56
C ILE A 274 -6.66 -28.32 15.16
N THR A 275 -6.14 -29.24 14.34
CA THR A 275 -5.69 -30.55 14.80
C THR A 275 -4.45 -30.53 15.70
N ALA A 276 -3.64 -29.46 15.66
CA ALA A 276 -2.51 -29.24 16.57
C ALA A 276 -2.90 -28.55 17.89
N SER A 277 -4.11 -27.99 17.99
CA SER A 277 -4.63 -27.35 19.21
C SER A 277 -5.38 -28.34 20.14
N ASP A 278 -5.72 -29.52 19.62
CA ASP A 278 -6.46 -30.58 20.32
C ASP A 278 -5.54 -31.74 20.80
N ARG A 279 -4.22 -31.53 20.83
CA ARG A 279 -3.21 -32.43 21.42
C ARG A 279 -2.34 -31.68 22.41
#